data_AF-A0A5C9CI33-F1
#
_entry.id   AF-A0A5C9CI33-F1
#
_cell.length_a   1.000
_cell.length_b   1.000
_cell.length_c   1.000
_cell.angle_alpha   90.00
_cell.angle_beta   90.00
_cell.angle_gamma   90.00
#
_symmetry.space_group_name_H-M   'P 1'
#
loop_
_entity.id
_entity.type
_entity.pdbx_description
1 polymer ?
#
loop_
_entity_poly.entity_id
_entity_poly.type
_entity_poly.pdbx_seq_one_letter_code
_entity_poly.pdbx_strand_id
1 'polypeptide(L)'
;MKPHSILLACLVLATCSSAFGSELQPVEAGIAPLRIRLAEVKNESISLRTALTAAEPTERARVEKQLAALEREEQQLAAEIESAEKQGRSPYITYAAPAPHETR
;
A
#
# COMPACT_ATOMS: atom_id res chain seq x y z
N MET A 1 43.50 -5.45 -17.36
CA MET A 1 42.18 -6.08 -17.61
C MET A 1 41.61 -6.49 -16.27
N LYS A 2 40.58 -5.79 -15.77
CA LYS A 2 40.00 -5.97 -14.42
C LYS A 2 38.66 -6.70 -14.54
N PRO A 3 38.47 -7.89 -13.94
CA PRO A 3 37.16 -8.49 -13.78
C PRO A 3 36.82 -8.63 -12.28
N HIS A 4 36.52 -7.53 -11.59
CA HIS A 4 36.13 -7.57 -10.16
C HIS A 4 34.76 -6.94 -9.88
N SER A 5 34.03 -6.49 -10.90
CA SER A 5 32.77 -5.74 -10.69
C SER A 5 31.51 -6.59 -10.85
N ILE A 6 31.61 -7.87 -11.23
CA ILE A 6 30.42 -8.71 -11.54
C ILE A 6 30.03 -9.61 -10.36
N LEU A 7 30.98 -9.98 -9.48
CA LEU A 7 30.70 -10.90 -8.38
C LEU A 7 29.99 -10.25 -7.17
N LEU A 8 29.97 -8.92 -7.08
CA LEU A 8 29.31 -8.23 -5.96
C LEU A 8 27.80 -8.04 -6.14
N ALA A 9 27.29 -8.15 -7.38
CA ALA A 9 25.87 -7.90 -7.67
C ALA A 9 24.95 -9.08 -7.28
N CYS A 10 25.48 -10.30 -7.16
CA CYS A 10 24.67 -11.47 -6.82
C CYS A 10 24.44 -11.67 -5.32
N LEU A 11 25.21 -11.01 -4.44
CA LEU A 11 25.07 -11.18 -2.98
C LEU A 11 23.93 -10.35 -2.36
N VAL A 12 23.32 -9.43 -3.12
CA VAL A 12 22.23 -8.57 -2.63
C VAL A 12 20.84 -9.17 -2.91
N LEU A 13 20.74 -10.18 -3.78
CA LEU A 13 19.45 -10.79 -4.16
C LEU A 13 18.99 -11.96 -3.25
N ALA A 14 19.75 -12.30 -2.20
CA ALA A 14 19.53 -13.52 -1.42
C ALA A 14 19.01 -13.31 0.03
N THR A 15 18.54 -12.12 0.40
CA THR A 15 18.13 -11.80 1.79
C THR A 15 16.66 -11.46 2.01
N CYS A 16 15.77 -11.66 1.03
CA CYS A 16 14.33 -11.35 1.21
C CYS A 16 13.43 -12.54 1.59
N SER A 17 13.98 -13.72 1.95
CA SER A 17 13.17 -14.94 2.14
C SER A 17 12.86 -15.32 3.59
N SER A 18 13.07 -14.45 4.57
CA SER A 18 12.66 -14.73 5.95
C SER A 18 11.78 -13.60 6.46
N ALA A 19 10.53 -13.62 6.01
CA ALA A 19 9.50 -12.78 6.61
C ALA A 19 8.14 -13.50 6.68
N PHE A 20 7.81 -13.90 7.91
CA PHE A 20 6.46 -13.85 8.49
C PHE A 20 5.46 -14.94 8.07
N GLY A 21 5.59 -16.11 8.70
CA GLY A 21 4.44 -16.90 9.15
C GLY A 21 3.79 -16.25 10.38
N SER A 22 3.34 -15.01 10.23
CA SER A 22 2.62 -14.31 11.29
C SER A 22 1.15 -14.36 10.96
N GLU A 23 0.37 -14.85 11.93
CA GLU A 23 -1.07 -14.62 11.98
C GLU A 23 -1.29 -13.12 11.74
N LEU A 24 -1.69 -12.78 10.51
CA LEU A 24 -2.09 -11.42 10.17
C LEU A 24 -3.22 -11.08 11.13
N GLN A 25 -2.96 -10.15 12.05
CA GLN A 25 -4.00 -9.63 12.90
C GLN A 25 -5.16 -9.19 11.99
N PRO A 26 -6.42 -9.45 12.36
CA PRO A 26 -7.58 -9.20 11.49
C PRO A 26 -7.65 -7.77 10.94
N VAL A 27 -7.04 -6.83 11.67
CA VAL A 27 -6.89 -5.43 11.23
C VAL A 27 -5.91 -5.29 10.05
N GLU A 28 -4.76 -5.96 10.07
CA GLU A 28 -3.81 -5.94 8.94
C GLU A 28 -4.39 -6.63 7.70
N ALA A 29 -5.21 -7.68 7.88
CA ALA A 29 -5.94 -8.29 6.76
C ALA A 29 -6.95 -7.32 6.12
N GLY A 30 -7.60 -6.46 6.91
CA GLY A 30 -8.52 -5.43 6.43
C GLY A 30 -7.84 -4.21 5.80
N ILE A 31 -6.61 -3.88 6.22
CA ILE A 31 -5.83 -2.74 5.69
C ILE A 31 -5.10 -3.10 4.39
N ALA A 32 -4.68 -4.36 4.22
CA ALA A 32 -4.00 -4.83 3.02
C ALA A 32 -4.66 -4.42 1.69
N PRO A 33 -5.98 -4.61 1.46
CA PRO A 33 -6.62 -4.18 0.21
C PRO A 33 -6.57 -2.65 -0.01
N LEU A 34 -6.67 -1.86 1.07
CA LEU A 34 -6.57 -0.39 0.97
C LEU A 34 -5.17 0.05 0.55
N ARG A 35 -4.13 -0.60 1.10
CA ARG A 35 -2.73 -0.34 0.71
C ARG A 35 -2.45 -0.75 -0.73
N ILE A 36 -3.02 -1.85 -1.20
CA ILE A 36 -2.92 -2.28 -2.61
C ILE A 36 -3.57 -1.23 -3.51
N ARG A 37 -4.80 -0.80 -3.22
CA ARG A 37 -5.49 0.22 -4.00
C ARG A 37 -4.72 1.55 -4.00
N LEU A 38 -4.15 1.96 -2.87
CA LEU A 38 -3.32 3.16 -2.78
C LEU A 38 -2.10 3.07 -3.71
N ALA A 39 -1.46 1.90 -3.80
CA ALA A 39 -0.35 1.69 -4.72
C ALA A 39 -0.78 1.75 -6.19
N GLU A 40 -1.94 1.19 -6.53
CA GLU A 40 -2.54 1.27 -7.87
C GLU A 40 -2.81 2.73 -8.27
N VAL A 41 -3.50 3.49 -7.41
CA VAL A 41 -3.81 4.92 -7.63
C VAL A 41 -2.53 5.75 -7.84
N LYS A 42 -1.47 5.46 -7.08
CA LYS A 42 -0.16 6.11 -7.27
C LYS A 42 0.46 5.77 -8.63
N ASN A 43 0.40 4.51 -9.04
CA ASN A 43 0.91 4.09 -10.35
C ASN A 43 0.10 4.74 -11.49
N GLU A 44 -1.23 4.74 -11.39
CA GLU A 44 -2.12 5.42 -12.34
C GLU A 44 -1.79 6.92 -12.43
N SER A 45 -1.57 7.58 -11.29
CA SER A 45 -1.18 9.01 -11.25
C SER A 45 0.16 9.27 -11.91
N ILE A 46 1.15 8.39 -11.72
CA ILE A 46 2.45 8.48 -12.41
C ILE A 46 2.23 8.34 -13.92
N SER A 47 1.47 7.33 -14.35
CA SER A 47 1.17 7.11 -15.77
C SER A 47 0.46 8.30 -16.41
N LEU A 48 -0.52 8.90 -15.74
CA LEU A 48 -1.21 10.09 -16.24
C LEU A 48 -0.32 11.33 -16.26
N ARG A 49 0.57 11.51 -15.26
CA ARG A 49 1.57 12.59 -15.28
C ARG A 49 2.54 12.44 -16.46
N THR A 50 2.96 11.21 -16.77
CA THR A 50 3.73 10.93 -17.98
C THR A 50 2.93 11.18 -19.25
N ALA A 51 1.64 10.82 -19.28
CA ALA A 51 0.78 11.12 -20.43
C ALA A 51 0.61 12.63 -20.65
N LEU A 52 0.53 13.42 -19.58
CA LEU A 52 0.35 14.87 -19.62
C LEU A 52 1.53 15.61 -20.29
N THR A 53 2.75 15.09 -20.16
CA THR A 53 3.93 15.68 -20.81
C THR A 53 3.88 15.53 -22.34
N ALA A 54 3.24 14.47 -22.84
CA ALA A 54 3.06 14.18 -24.26
C ALA A 54 1.66 14.53 -24.79
N ALA A 55 0.75 15.03 -23.94
CA ALA A 55 -0.63 15.29 -24.30
C ALA A 55 -0.80 16.60 -25.10
N GLU A 56 -1.63 16.52 -26.14
CA GLU A 56 -2.13 17.68 -26.87
C GLU A 56 -2.98 18.60 -25.97
N PRO A 57 -3.05 19.91 -26.25
CA PRO A 57 -3.78 20.87 -25.40
C PRO A 57 -5.24 20.50 -25.11
N THR A 58 -5.91 19.85 -26.06
CA THR A 58 -7.30 19.41 -25.93
C THR A 58 -7.48 18.23 -24.98
N GLU A 59 -6.48 17.35 -24.86
CA GLU A 59 -6.51 16.20 -23.94
C GLU A 59 -5.97 16.55 -22.55
N ARG A 60 -5.16 17.61 -22.44
CA ARG A 60 -4.58 18.04 -21.15
C ARG A 60 -5.63 18.29 -20.07
N ALA A 61 -6.69 19.04 -20.38
CA ALA A 61 -7.74 19.34 -19.40
C ALA A 61 -8.44 18.07 -18.88
N ARG A 62 -8.58 17.05 -19.73
CA ARG A 62 -9.16 15.76 -19.34
C ARG A 62 -8.20 14.98 -18.42
N VAL A 63 -6.92 14.92 -18.78
CA VAL A 63 -5.88 14.24 -18.00
C VAL A 63 -5.70 14.93 -16.63
N GLU A 64 -5.69 16.26 -16.60
CA GLU A 64 -5.63 17.04 -15.35
C GLU A 64 -6.82 16.77 -14.44
N LYS A 65 -8.04 16.68 -15.01
CA LYS A 65 -9.24 16.33 -14.24
C LYS A 65 -9.15 14.93 -13.65
N GLN A 66 -8.61 13.97 -14.40
CA GLN A 66 -8.38 12.60 -13.92
C GLN A 66 -7.32 12.57 -12.81
N LEU A 67 -6.22 13.30 -12.97
CA LEU A 67 -5.21 13.44 -11.92
C LEU A 67 -5.78 14.03 -10.63
N ALA A 68 -6.58 15.08 -10.73
CA ALA A 68 -7.22 15.69 -9.56
C ALA A 68 -8.21 14.73 -8.86
N ALA A 69 -8.82 13.79 -9.59
CA ALA A 69 -9.67 12.76 -9.02
C ALA A 69 -8.84 11.71 -8.27
N LEU A 70 -7.75 11.23 -8.87
CA LEU A 70 -6.83 10.28 -8.24
C LEU A 70 -6.15 10.86 -6.99
N GLU A 71 -5.79 12.14 -7.00
CA GLU A 71 -5.22 12.82 -5.82
C GLU A 71 -6.19 12.86 -4.63
N ARG A 72 -7.49 13.02 -4.90
CA ARG A 72 -8.52 12.92 -3.85
C ARG A 72 -8.69 11.49 -3.34
N GLU A 73 -8.69 10.52 -4.25
CA GLU A 73 -8.75 9.09 -3.88
C GLU A 73 -7.53 8.71 -3.03
N GLU A 74 -6.33 9.18 -3.38
CA GLU A 74 -5.11 8.96 -2.60
C GLU A 74 -5.24 9.50 -1.17
N GLN A 75 -5.73 10.75 -1.02
CA GLN A 75 -5.94 11.36 0.28
C GLN A 75 -6.98 10.61 1.12
N GLN A 76 -8.07 10.17 0.49
CA GLN A 76 -9.11 9.40 1.17
C GLN A 76 -8.58 8.04 1.64
N LEU A 77 -7.91 7.29 0.76
CA LEU A 77 -7.31 5.99 1.10
C LEU A 77 -6.27 6.12 2.21
N ALA A 78 -5.44 7.16 2.19
CA ALA A 78 -4.47 7.43 3.24
C ALA A 78 -5.16 7.68 4.60
N ALA A 79 -6.24 8.47 4.61
CA ALA A 79 -7.02 8.72 5.82
C ALA A 79 -7.73 7.47 6.35
N GLU A 80 -8.28 6.64 5.45
CA GLU A 80 -8.92 5.37 5.81
C GLU A 80 -7.93 4.38 6.42
N ILE A 81 -6.73 4.26 5.83
CA ILE A 81 -5.63 3.45 6.38
C ILE A 81 -5.23 3.96 7.76
N GLU A 82 -5.00 5.26 7.92
CA GLU A 82 -4.62 5.84 9.22
C GLU A 82 -5.71 5.59 10.29
N SER A 83 -6.99 5.73 9.90
CA SER A 83 -8.12 5.45 10.79
C SER A 83 -8.18 3.98 11.18
N ALA A 84 -8.02 3.06 10.23
CA ALA A 84 -8.02 1.62 10.48
C ALA A 84 -6.85 1.20 11.39
N GLU A 85 -5.65 1.78 11.18
CA GLU A 85 -4.49 1.55 12.04
C GLU A 85 -4.73 2.06 13.48
N LYS A 86 -5.34 3.24 13.63
CA LYS A 86 -5.72 3.78 14.96
C LYS A 86 -6.75 2.89 15.66
N GLN A 87 -7.74 2.39 14.92
CA GLN A 87 -8.76 1.48 15.46
C GLN A 87 -8.15 0.15 15.91
N GLY A 88 -7.24 -0.44 15.12
CA GLY A 88 -6.57 -1.68 15.50
C GLY A 88 -5.63 -1.56 16.69
N ARG A 89 -5.10 -0.38 16.94
CA ARG A 89 -4.29 -0.06 18.13
C ARG A 89 -5.12 0.38 19.33
N SER A 90 -6.44 0.52 19.17
CA SER A 90 -7.33 0.92 20.25
C SER A 90 -7.49 -0.24 21.25
N PRO A 91 -7.24 -0.02 22.56
CA PRO A 91 -7.35 -1.06 23.59
C PRO A 91 -8.77 -1.61 23.75
N TYR A 92 -9.78 -0.97 23.15
CA TYR A 92 -11.17 -1.40 23.21
C TYR A 92 -11.53 -2.54 22.26
N ILE A 93 -10.72 -2.85 21.23
CA ILE A 93 -10.96 -4.00 20.34
C ILE A 93 -10.44 -5.31 20.96
N THR A 94 -9.59 -5.24 21.98
CA THR A 94 -8.98 -6.40 22.66
C THR A 94 -9.95 -7.16 23.59
N TYR A 95 -11.11 -6.60 23.95
CA TYR A 95 -12.03 -7.20 24.93
C TYR A 95 -13.12 -8.11 24.36
N ALA A 96 -13.16 -8.34 23.04
CA ALA A 96 -14.12 -9.25 22.41
C ALA A 96 -13.60 -10.69 22.25
N ALA A 97 -12.58 -11.10 23.02
CA ALA A 97 -12.26 -12.52 23.15
C ALA A 97 -13.42 -13.20 23.93
N PRO A 98 -14.10 -14.21 23.37
CA PRO A 98 -15.13 -14.92 24.11
C PRO A 98 -14.50 -15.52 25.36
N ALA A 99 -15.01 -15.14 26.53
CA ALA A 99 -14.63 -15.76 27.79
C ALA A 99 -14.82 -17.28 27.62
N PRO A 100 -13.81 -18.12 27.95
CA PRO A 100 -13.99 -19.55 27.89
C PRO A 100 -15.16 -19.90 28.80
N HIS A 101 -16.25 -20.38 28.19
CA HIS A 101 -17.39 -20.90 28.91
C HIS A 101 -16.89 -22.07 29.76
N GLU A 102 -16.86 -21.89 31.09
CA GLU A 102 -16.64 -22.97 32.04
C GLU A 102 -17.75 -24.00 31.85
N THR A 103 -17.44 -25.10 31.15
CA THR A 103 -18.25 -26.31 31.16
C THR A 103 -18.10 -26.97 32.53
N ARG A 104 -19.16 -26.87 33.33
CA ARG A 104 -19.33 -27.55 34.62
C ARG A 104 -19.70 -29.02 34.43
#